data_AF-A0A0D5NPL1-F1
#
_entry.id   AF-A0A0D5NPL1-F1
#
_cell.length_a   1.000
_cell.length_b   1.000
_cell.length_c   1.000
_cell.angle_alpha   90.00
_cell.angle_beta   90.00
_cell.angle_gamma   90.00
#
_symmetry.space_group_name_H-M   'P 1'
#
loop_
_entity.id
_entity.type
_entity.pdbx_description
1 polymer ?
#
loop_
_entity_poly.entity_id
_entity_poly.type
_entity_poly.pdbx_seq_one_letter_code
_entity_poly.pdbx_strand_id
1 'polypeptide(L)'
;MNRCVVILLFALIVFVGCSKTTESFEGKIDDVKTNGDVGKEGSESIEKGIDSDPTEKTNKENKSNGEMKAIRDAHEFINVIKEKNAAKLNQLLNTSDLDIEGTKKIIECFEVNFDLNSLSAQINYDGLSMYPEGGQYEFVLVDKNINENNDNEENSLVIRYEKDGNKVFHNPYVRYFPYAEKMILTYLDIIGEGDAIELASFLNADDIEIPIWVAEETISNYKNFLDTSKVTVRYTKNFTFVAEDTNGKEHIIEVIYGDGLMSIKDDLIPDF
;
A
#
# COMPACT_ATOMS: atom_id res chain seq x y z
N MET A 1 -15.73 23.75 47.53
CA MET A 1 -16.53 24.82 46.87
C MET A 1 -15.64 26.06 46.72
N ASN A 2 -15.80 26.82 45.63
CA ASN A 2 -14.93 27.85 45.02
C ASN A 2 -14.00 27.25 43.94
N ARG A 3 -14.33 27.16 42.64
CA ARG A 3 -14.68 28.14 41.58
C ARG A 3 -13.53 29.09 41.16
N CYS A 4 -13.00 28.86 39.95
CA CYS A 4 -12.65 29.81 38.86
C CYS A 4 -11.80 29.03 37.81
N VAL A 5 -12.30 28.62 36.64
CA VAL A 5 -12.68 29.36 35.41
C VAL A 5 -11.47 29.96 34.66
N VAL A 6 -11.10 29.25 33.58
CA VAL A 6 -10.82 29.66 32.18
C VAL A 6 -9.75 30.75 31.92
N ILE A 7 -8.82 30.45 31.00
CA ILE A 7 -8.59 31.22 29.75
C ILE A 7 -7.84 30.34 28.73
N LEU A 8 -8.50 30.13 27.59
CA LEU A 8 -7.99 29.66 26.30
C LEU A 8 -7.28 30.84 25.62
N LEU A 9 -6.11 30.62 24.99
CA LEU A 9 -5.59 31.59 24.02
C LEU A 9 -5.17 30.90 22.72
N PHE A 10 -5.84 31.32 21.65
CA PHE A 10 -5.53 31.06 20.25
C PHE A 10 -4.26 31.79 19.82
N ALA A 11 -3.43 31.16 18.99
CA ALA A 11 -2.54 31.86 18.08
C ALA A 11 -2.60 31.20 16.70
N LEU A 12 -3.35 31.87 15.82
CA LEU A 12 -3.49 31.63 14.40
C LEU A 12 -2.29 32.29 13.70
N ILE A 13 -1.46 31.53 12.96
CA ILE A 13 -0.46 32.12 12.06
C ILE A 13 -0.89 31.83 10.62
N VAL A 14 -1.24 32.92 9.93
CA VAL A 14 -1.49 33.00 8.50
C VAL A 14 -0.17 33.40 7.84
N PHE A 15 0.32 32.62 6.90
CA PHE A 15 1.31 33.08 5.91
C PHE A 15 0.68 33.11 4.52
N VAL A 16 0.52 34.35 4.03
CA VAL A 16 0.26 34.70 2.64
C VAL A 16 1.61 34.80 1.93
N GLY A 17 1.77 34.15 0.78
CA GLY A 17 2.94 34.30 -0.09
C GLY A 17 2.58 33.98 -1.54
N CYS A 18 2.58 35.00 -2.39
CA CYS A 18 2.03 35.04 -3.73
C CYS A 18 3.07 34.73 -4.83
N SER A 19 2.66 33.93 -5.81
CA SER A 19 2.70 34.18 -7.27
C SER A 19 3.98 34.12 -8.15
N LYS A 20 3.71 33.68 -9.39
CA LYS A 20 4.36 33.83 -10.72
C LYS A 20 5.37 32.73 -11.09
N THR A 21 5.10 31.80 -12.04
CA THR A 21 4.71 31.84 -13.48
C THR A 21 5.77 32.44 -14.42
N THR A 22 6.41 31.55 -15.21
CA THR A 22 7.00 31.67 -16.57
C THR A 22 7.90 30.41 -16.73
N GLU A 23 8.03 29.68 -17.85
CA GLU A 23 7.86 30.00 -19.27
C GLU A 23 7.79 28.68 -20.06
N SER A 24 7.08 28.73 -21.19
CA SER A 24 6.91 27.67 -22.18
C SER A 24 8.16 27.48 -23.05
N PHE A 25 8.56 26.23 -23.29
CA PHE A 25 9.54 25.89 -24.32
C PHE A 25 8.83 25.53 -25.63
N GLU A 26 8.98 26.39 -26.64
CA GLU A 26 8.71 26.09 -28.05
C GLU A 26 9.87 25.29 -28.64
N GLY A 27 9.57 24.15 -29.27
CA GLY A 27 10.51 23.39 -30.10
C GLY A 27 9.88 23.06 -31.45
N LYS A 28 10.17 23.89 -32.46
CA LYS A 28 9.97 23.59 -33.89
C LYS A 28 11.04 22.63 -34.37
N ILE A 29 10.67 21.58 -35.10
CA ILE A 29 11.54 20.98 -36.13
C ILE A 29 10.72 20.69 -37.40
N ASP A 30 11.06 21.51 -38.39
CA ASP A 30 11.02 21.44 -39.85
C ASP A 30 10.32 20.31 -40.63
N ASP A 31 9.49 20.79 -41.56
CA ASP A 31 9.09 20.17 -42.82
C ASP A 31 10.29 19.78 -43.71
N VAL A 32 10.27 18.55 -44.24
CA VAL A 32 10.99 18.23 -45.49
C VAL A 32 9.98 17.72 -46.52
N LYS A 33 9.85 18.50 -47.59
CA LYS A 33 9.08 18.20 -48.79
C LYS A 33 9.95 17.52 -49.86
N THR A 34 9.28 16.58 -50.55
CA THR A 34 9.29 16.32 -52.02
C THR A 34 10.51 15.66 -52.69
N ASN A 35 10.27 14.51 -53.33
CA ASN A 35 10.02 14.36 -54.79
C ASN A 35 9.63 12.89 -55.07
N GLY A 36 8.49 12.60 -55.70
CA GLY A 36 8.33 12.39 -57.16
C GLY A 36 8.46 10.88 -57.47
N ASP A 37 7.71 10.19 -58.35
CA ASP A 37 6.78 10.57 -59.41
C ASP A 37 5.99 9.32 -59.89
N VAL A 38 4.78 9.58 -60.38
CA VAL A 38 3.78 8.92 -61.25
C VAL A 38 3.86 7.44 -61.72
N GLY A 39 2.69 6.78 -61.65
CA GLY A 39 2.11 5.81 -62.62
C GLY A 39 0.84 5.11 -62.08
N LYS A 40 -0.41 5.57 -62.32
CA LYS A 40 -1.40 5.17 -63.37
C LYS A 40 -1.45 3.64 -63.60
N GLU A 41 -2.54 2.86 -63.53
CA GLU A 41 -4.01 2.94 -63.68
C GLU A 41 -4.63 1.81 -62.80
N GLY A 42 -5.76 1.94 -62.10
CA GLY A 42 -7.13 1.83 -62.64
C GLY A 42 -7.80 0.50 -62.23
N SER A 43 -8.78 0.53 -61.31
CA SER A 43 -9.99 -0.32 -61.31
C SER A 43 -10.88 -0.02 -60.09
N GLU A 44 -12.13 0.36 -60.34
CA GLU A 44 -13.22 0.34 -59.36
C GLU A 44 -13.43 -1.06 -58.80
N SER A 45 -13.59 -1.20 -57.47
CA SER A 45 -14.30 -2.31 -56.84
C SER A 45 -14.73 -1.95 -55.41
N ILE A 46 -16.01 -1.56 -55.28
CA ILE A 46 -16.97 -2.06 -54.28
C ILE A 46 -16.55 -1.96 -52.79
N GLU A 47 -17.18 -1.00 -52.10
CA GLU A 47 -17.45 -1.08 -50.65
C GLU A 47 -18.02 -2.45 -50.28
N LYS A 48 -17.35 -3.16 -49.37
CA LYS A 48 -18.01 -4.16 -48.52
C LYS A 48 -17.24 -4.37 -47.22
N GLY A 49 -17.87 -3.89 -46.14
CA GLY A 49 -17.93 -4.54 -44.83
C GLY A 49 -16.62 -5.02 -44.23
N ILE A 50 -16.07 -4.22 -43.33
CA ILE A 50 -15.11 -4.63 -42.31
C ILE A 50 -15.75 -5.79 -41.53
N ASP A 51 -15.31 -7.01 -41.83
CA ASP A 51 -15.61 -8.21 -41.04
C ASP A 51 -14.69 -8.19 -39.81
N SER A 52 -15.11 -7.46 -38.79
CA SER A 52 -14.48 -7.52 -37.47
C SER A 52 -14.75 -8.92 -36.90
N ASP A 53 -13.68 -9.71 -36.75
CA ASP A 53 -13.71 -11.05 -36.16
C ASP A 53 -14.61 -11.07 -34.90
N PRO A 54 -15.65 -11.92 -34.85
CA PRO A 54 -16.56 -12.01 -33.71
C PRO A 54 -15.82 -12.29 -32.38
N THR A 55 -14.65 -12.93 -32.43
CA THR A 55 -13.83 -13.17 -31.23
C THR A 55 -13.18 -11.89 -30.69
N GLU A 56 -12.84 -10.92 -31.55
CA GLU A 56 -12.25 -9.65 -31.14
C GLU A 56 -13.29 -8.70 -30.51
N LYS A 57 -14.52 -8.71 -31.03
CA LYS A 57 -15.65 -7.97 -30.41
C LYS A 57 -16.05 -8.54 -29.05
N THR A 58 -16.16 -9.86 -28.96
CA THR A 58 -16.53 -10.55 -27.70
C THR A 58 -15.46 -10.36 -26.62
N ASN A 59 -14.18 -10.36 -26.99
CA ASN A 59 -13.07 -10.12 -26.05
C ASN A 59 -12.99 -8.66 -25.59
N LYS A 60 -13.21 -7.67 -26.46
CA LYS A 60 -13.25 -6.24 -26.08
C LYS A 60 -14.45 -5.91 -25.19
N GLU A 61 -15.62 -6.49 -25.47
CA GLU A 61 -16.85 -6.28 -24.68
C GLU A 61 -16.75 -6.94 -23.29
N ASN A 62 -16.20 -8.16 -23.20
CA ASN A 62 -15.95 -8.83 -21.92
C ASN A 62 -14.88 -8.09 -21.09
N LYS A 63 -13.81 -7.59 -21.72
CA LYS A 63 -12.77 -6.79 -21.06
C LYS A 63 -13.36 -5.48 -20.49
N SER A 64 -14.18 -4.79 -21.28
CA SER A 64 -14.87 -3.56 -20.86
C SER A 64 -15.83 -3.79 -19.68
N ASN A 65 -16.56 -4.92 -19.65
CA ASN A 65 -17.46 -5.24 -18.53
C ASN A 65 -16.69 -5.63 -17.25
N GLY A 66 -15.60 -6.39 -17.37
CA GLY A 66 -14.73 -6.75 -16.25
C GLY A 66 -14.04 -5.54 -15.63
N GLU A 67 -13.54 -4.63 -16.46
CA GLU A 67 -12.92 -3.38 -16.02
C GLU A 67 -13.91 -2.48 -15.26
N MET A 68 -15.10 -2.25 -15.81
CA MET A 68 -16.14 -1.47 -15.12
C MET A 68 -16.53 -2.08 -13.78
N LYS A 69 -16.56 -3.41 -13.68
CA LYS A 69 -16.79 -4.11 -12.40
C LYS A 69 -15.64 -3.84 -11.42
N ALA A 70 -14.39 -3.95 -11.85
CA ALA A 70 -13.21 -3.70 -11.03
C ALA A 70 -13.16 -2.26 -10.51
N ILE A 71 -13.44 -1.27 -11.37
CA ILE A 71 -13.52 0.14 -10.98
C ILE A 71 -14.57 0.35 -9.89
N ARG A 72 -15.75 -0.27 -10.03
CA ARG A 72 -16.81 -0.18 -9.01
C ARG A 72 -16.39 -0.83 -7.69
N ASP A 73 -15.76 -2.00 -7.74
CA ASP A 73 -15.28 -2.71 -6.54
C ASP A 73 -14.15 -1.95 -5.84
N ALA A 74 -13.24 -1.31 -6.60
CA ALA A 74 -12.20 -0.44 -6.04
C ALA A 74 -12.82 0.79 -5.36
N HIS A 75 -13.80 1.44 -5.99
CA HIS A 75 -14.53 2.55 -5.37
C HIS A 75 -15.29 2.12 -4.11
N GLU A 76 -15.90 0.93 -4.11
CA GLU A 76 -16.55 0.39 -2.92
C GLU A 76 -15.54 0.21 -1.78
N PHE A 77 -14.39 -0.42 -2.05
CA PHE A 77 -13.31 -0.60 -1.09
C PHE A 77 -12.89 0.74 -0.45
N ILE A 78 -12.59 1.74 -1.29
CA ILE A 78 -12.19 3.06 -0.81
C ILE A 78 -13.30 3.74 0.00
N ASN A 79 -14.55 3.69 -0.45
CA ASN A 79 -15.66 4.29 0.28
C ASN A 79 -15.85 3.65 1.66
N VAL A 80 -15.72 2.34 1.78
CA VAL A 80 -15.83 1.64 3.06
C VAL A 80 -14.72 2.04 4.03
N ILE A 81 -13.48 2.21 3.53
CA ILE A 81 -12.36 2.74 4.31
C ILE A 81 -12.68 4.17 4.79
N LYS A 82 -13.14 5.05 3.90
CA LYS A 82 -13.53 6.44 4.24
C LYS A 82 -14.67 6.51 5.25
N GLU A 83 -15.63 5.59 5.16
CA GLU A 83 -16.75 5.43 6.10
C GLU A 83 -16.31 4.88 7.46
N LYS A 84 -15.05 4.42 7.59
CA LYS A 84 -14.49 3.75 8.77
C LYS A 84 -15.35 2.56 9.23
N ASN A 85 -15.95 1.85 8.27
CA ASN A 85 -16.91 0.79 8.56
C ASN A 85 -16.24 -0.59 8.52
N ALA A 86 -15.64 -0.98 9.64
CA ALA A 86 -14.93 -2.25 9.77
C ALA A 86 -15.82 -3.48 9.45
N ALA A 87 -17.10 -3.47 9.84
CA ALA A 87 -18.00 -4.59 9.54
C ALA A 87 -18.24 -4.75 8.04
N LYS A 88 -18.47 -3.65 7.33
CA LYS A 88 -18.65 -3.65 5.88
C LYS A 88 -17.36 -3.98 5.15
N LEU A 89 -16.21 -3.53 5.66
CA LEU A 89 -14.91 -3.89 5.09
C LEU A 89 -14.64 -5.39 5.24
N ASN A 90 -14.93 -5.96 6.41
CA ASN A 90 -14.75 -7.38 6.67
C ASN A 90 -15.62 -8.23 5.74
N GLN A 91 -16.88 -7.83 5.53
CA GLN A 91 -17.78 -8.44 4.54
C GLN A 91 -17.25 -8.31 3.11
N LEU A 92 -16.69 -7.15 2.75
CA LEU A 92 -16.14 -6.89 1.42
C LEU A 92 -14.90 -7.73 1.13
N LEU A 93 -14.00 -7.85 2.10
CA LEU A 93 -12.78 -8.64 2.01
C LEU A 93 -13.06 -10.15 1.99
N ASN A 94 -14.14 -10.58 2.64
CA ASN A 94 -14.63 -11.96 2.67
C ASN A 94 -13.53 -13.01 2.94
N THR A 95 -12.60 -12.68 3.83
CA THR A 95 -11.51 -13.57 4.26
C THR A 95 -11.88 -14.23 5.58
N SER A 96 -11.61 -15.53 5.71
CA SER A 96 -11.83 -16.29 6.95
C SER A 96 -10.87 -15.92 8.07
N ASP A 97 -9.71 -15.35 7.71
CA ASP A 97 -8.56 -15.23 8.61
C ASP A 97 -8.47 -13.85 9.26
N LEU A 98 -9.41 -12.96 8.94
CA LEU A 98 -9.48 -11.60 9.45
C LEU A 98 -10.79 -11.40 10.21
N ASP A 99 -10.67 -11.10 11.50
CA ASP A 99 -11.81 -10.69 12.31
C ASP A 99 -12.07 -9.17 12.19
N ILE A 100 -13.09 -8.71 12.92
CA ILE A 100 -13.45 -7.28 12.95
C ILE A 100 -12.31 -6.43 13.50
N GLU A 101 -11.50 -6.95 14.43
CA GLU A 101 -10.43 -6.18 15.05
C GLU A 101 -9.26 -5.98 14.10
N GLY A 102 -8.81 -7.04 13.41
CA GLY A 102 -7.84 -6.94 12.33
C GLY A 102 -8.33 -6.00 11.22
N THR A 103 -9.64 -6.01 10.94
CA THR A 103 -10.22 -5.09 9.94
C THR A 103 -10.17 -3.62 10.38
N LYS A 104 -10.33 -3.32 11.68
CA LYS A 104 -10.13 -1.95 12.19
C LYS A 104 -8.68 -1.52 12.02
N LYS A 105 -7.71 -2.40 12.28
CA LYS A 105 -6.28 -2.09 12.08
C LYS A 105 -5.98 -1.73 10.63
N ILE A 106 -6.63 -2.36 9.65
CA ILE A 106 -6.52 -1.95 8.25
C ILE A 106 -6.98 -0.50 8.08
N ILE A 107 -8.17 -0.15 8.60
CA ILE A 107 -8.70 1.22 8.50
C ILE A 107 -7.75 2.23 9.16
N GLU A 108 -7.29 1.94 10.39
CA GLU A 108 -6.34 2.78 11.12
C GLU A 108 -5.02 2.97 10.34
N CYS A 109 -4.55 1.91 9.67
CA CYS A 109 -3.39 2.00 8.79
C CYS A 109 -3.61 3.00 7.65
N PHE A 110 -4.76 2.90 6.98
CA PHE A 110 -5.13 3.81 5.90
C PHE A 110 -5.28 5.26 6.40
N GLU A 111 -5.82 5.47 7.60
CA GLU A 111 -5.96 6.80 8.21
C GLU A 111 -4.63 7.49 8.46
N VAL A 112 -3.61 6.71 8.83
CA VAL A 112 -2.27 7.23 9.11
C VAL A 112 -1.51 7.52 7.83
N ASN A 113 -1.66 6.69 6.80
CA ASN A 113 -0.86 6.79 5.57
C ASN A 113 -1.50 7.61 4.46
N PHE A 114 -2.82 7.82 4.48
CA PHE A 114 -3.54 8.54 3.43
C PHE A 114 -4.43 9.65 3.98
N ASP A 115 -4.59 10.72 3.22
CA ASP A 115 -5.70 11.64 3.39
C ASP A 115 -6.99 11.01 2.87
N LEU A 116 -7.74 10.37 3.77
CA LEU A 116 -8.97 9.66 3.43
C LEU A 116 -9.99 10.51 2.66
N ASN A 117 -10.03 11.83 2.88
CA ASN A 117 -10.96 12.69 2.15
C ASN A 117 -10.69 12.70 0.64
N SER A 118 -9.42 12.84 0.25
CA SER A 118 -8.98 12.87 -1.15
C SER A 118 -8.60 11.50 -1.73
N LEU A 119 -8.46 10.46 -0.89
CA LEU A 119 -8.10 9.12 -1.31
C LEU A 119 -9.01 8.59 -2.44
N SER A 120 -8.43 8.06 -3.50
CA SER A 120 -9.13 7.45 -4.63
C SER A 120 -8.28 6.33 -5.24
N ALA A 121 -8.89 5.52 -6.10
CA ALA A 121 -8.21 4.47 -6.84
C ALA A 121 -8.28 4.79 -8.33
N GLN A 122 -7.14 4.76 -9.02
CA GLN A 122 -7.04 4.94 -10.47
C GLN A 122 -6.53 3.66 -11.09
N ILE A 123 -7.16 3.20 -12.17
CA ILE A 123 -6.70 1.97 -12.85
C ILE A 123 -5.27 2.15 -13.38
N ASN A 124 -4.42 1.16 -13.11
CA ASN A 124 -3.03 1.14 -13.56
C ASN A 124 -2.88 0.20 -14.75
N TYR A 125 -2.93 0.74 -15.96
CA TYR A 125 -2.77 -0.08 -17.18
C TYR A 125 -1.34 -0.59 -17.39
N ASP A 126 -0.36 0.11 -16.82
CA ASP A 126 1.06 -0.21 -16.94
C ASP A 126 1.59 -1.00 -15.72
N GLY A 127 0.70 -1.34 -14.78
CA GLY A 127 1.03 -2.06 -13.56
C GLY A 127 1.46 -3.52 -13.84
N LEU A 128 2.47 -3.99 -13.10
CA LEU A 128 3.01 -5.34 -13.27
C LEU A 128 2.00 -6.45 -12.96
N SER A 129 0.97 -6.12 -12.18
CA SER A 129 -0.11 -7.04 -11.81
C SER A 129 -1.36 -6.88 -12.68
N MET A 130 -1.34 -6.02 -13.70
CA MET A 130 -2.47 -5.86 -14.61
C MET A 130 -2.59 -7.09 -15.54
N TYR A 131 -3.65 -7.90 -15.37
CA TYR A 131 -3.92 -9.06 -16.21
C TYR A 131 -5.43 -9.26 -16.45
N PRO A 132 -6.06 -8.41 -17.29
CA PRO A 132 -7.50 -8.43 -17.53
C PRO A 132 -8.02 -9.76 -18.07
N GLU A 133 -7.24 -10.45 -18.91
CA GLU A 133 -7.59 -11.73 -19.51
C GLU A 133 -7.71 -12.85 -18.45
N GLY A 134 -7.03 -12.68 -17.30
CA GLY A 134 -7.18 -13.54 -16.12
C GLY A 134 -8.11 -12.97 -15.05
N GLY A 135 -8.81 -11.86 -15.32
CA GLY A 135 -9.70 -11.22 -14.35
C GLY A 135 -8.97 -10.50 -13.21
N GLN A 136 -7.75 -10.03 -13.44
CA GLN A 136 -6.95 -9.28 -12.47
C GLN A 136 -6.73 -7.85 -12.94
N TYR A 137 -7.04 -6.89 -12.07
CA TYR A 137 -6.95 -5.46 -12.36
C TYR A 137 -6.15 -4.77 -11.28
N GLU A 138 -5.19 -3.95 -11.67
CA GLU A 138 -4.36 -3.17 -10.76
C GLU A 138 -4.83 -1.71 -10.72
N PHE A 139 -4.76 -1.12 -9.53
CA PHE A 139 -5.08 0.27 -9.28
C PHE A 139 -3.96 0.93 -8.49
N VAL A 140 -3.65 2.18 -8.80
CA VAL A 140 -2.86 3.05 -7.94
C VAL A 140 -3.80 3.80 -7.00
N LEU A 141 -3.50 3.75 -5.71
CA LEU A 141 -4.12 4.55 -4.68
C LEU A 141 -3.48 5.94 -4.66
N VAL A 142 -4.30 6.96 -4.81
CA VAL A 142 -3.84 8.35 -4.89
C VAL A 142 -4.65 9.23 -3.94
N ASP A 143 -3.97 10.17 -3.31
CA ASP A 143 -4.56 11.22 -2.47
C ASP A 143 -3.86 12.56 -2.73
N LYS A 144 -4.22 13.61 -2.02
CA LYS A 144 -3.64 14.95 -2.20
C LYS A 144 -2.20 15.10 -1.69
N ASN A 145 -1.70 14.15 -0.90
CA ASN A 145 -0.40 14.19 -0.25
C ASN A 145 0.66 13.36 -0.99
N ILE A 146 0.23 12.44 -1.88
CA ILE A 146 1.13 11.61 -2.68
C ILE A 146 1.78 12.45 -3.79
N ASN A 147 3.10 12.52 -3.75
CA ASN A 147 3.92 13.00 -4.87
C ASN A 147 3.99 11.89 -5.94
N GLU A 148 3.96 12.28 -7.22
CA GLU A 148 3.86 11.43 -8.42
C GLU A 148 4.95 10.33 -8.58
N ASN A 149 5.89 10.17 -7.64
CA ASN A 149 7.05 9.28 -7.72
C ASN A 149 7.11 8.18 -6.63
N ASN A 150 6.01 7.82 -5.99
CA ASN A 150 6.01 6.74 -4.99
C ASN A 150 5.59 5.40 -5.61
N ASP A 151 6.56 4.68 -6.19
CA ASP A 151 6.50 3.25 -6.58
C ASP A 151 6.41 2.32 -5.35
N ASN A 152 5.71 2.77 -4.31
CA ASN A 152 5.54 2.02 -3.07
C ASN A 152 4.43 0.99 -3.26
N GLU A 153 4.71 -0.28 -2.97
CA GLU A 153 3.74 -1.37 -3.08
C GLU A 153 2.47 -1.12 -2.26
N GLU A 154 2.57 -0.34 -1.17
CA GLU A 154 1.42 0.05 -0.35
C GLU A 154 0.37 0.89 -1.11
N ASN A 155 0.79 1.57 -2.17
CA ASN A 155 -0.11 2.33 -3.06
C ASN A 155 -0.76 1.45 -4.12
N SER A 156 -0.39 0.18 -4.26
CA SER A 156 -1.03 -0.72 -5.22
C SER A 156 -2.22 -1.44 -4.58
N LEU A 157 -3.36 -1.42 -5.28
CA LEU A 157 -4.52 -2.24 -4.99
C LEU A 157 -4.78 -3.14 -6.19
N VAL A 158 -4.63 -4.45 -5.99
CA VAL A 158 -4.96 -5.44 -7.02
C VAL A 158 -6.26 -6.14 -6.65
N ILE A 159 -7.19 -6.19 -7.60
CA ILE A 159 -8.45 -6.91 -7.47
C ILE A 159 -8.40 -8.10 -8.43
N ARG A 160 -8.50 -9.31 -7.89
CA ARG A 160 -8.54 -10.55 -8.67
C ARG A 160 -9.91 -11.21 -8.54
N TYR A 161 -10.50 -11.58 -9.67
CA TYR A 161 -11.74 -12.36 -9.71
C TYR A 161 -11.44 -13.83 -9.94
N GLU A 162 -11.88 -14.66 -9.00
CA GLU A 162 -11.74 -16.11 -9.09
C GLU A 162 -12.84 -16.73 -9.96
N LYS A 163 -12.63 -17.98 -10.38
CA LYS A 163 -13.54 -18.68 -11.30
C LYS A 163 -14.95 -18.89 -10.76
N ASP A 164 -15.10 -18.93 -9.44
CA ASP A 164 -16.38 -19.02 -8.74
C ASP A 164 -17.09 -17.66 -8.59
N GLY A 165 -16.46 -16.58 -9.06
CA GLY A 165 -16.97 -15.22 -8.98
C GLY A 165 -16.57 -14.47 -7.71
N ASN A 166 -15.86 -15.12 -6.77
CA ASN A 166 -15.31 -14.47 -5.60
C ASN A 166 -14.25 -13.43 -6.02
N LYS A 167 -14.13 -12.36 -5.24
CA LYS A 167 -13.13 -11.32 -5.45
C LYS A 167 -12.14 -11.32 -4.30
N VAL A 168 -10.87 -11.13 -4.62
CA VAL A 168 -9.78 -11.03 -3.66
C VAL A 168 -9.12 -9.67 -3.84
N PHE A 169 -8.95 -8.96 -2.73
CA PHE A 169 -8.22 -7.70 -2.68
C PHE A 169 -6.80 -7.97 -2.19
N HIS A 170 -5.82 -7.58 -2.97
CA HIS A 170 -4.42 -7.60 -2.59
C HIS A 170 -3.94 -6.16 -2.43
N ASN A 171 -3.58 -5.83 -1.20
CA ASN A 171 -2.86 -4.62 -0.82
C ASN A 171 -2.06 -4.98 0.45
N PRO A 172 -0.81 -4.52 0.61
CA PRO A 172 0.01 -4.85 1.78
C PRO A 172 -0.69 -4.58 3.12
N TYR A 173 -1.42 -3.47 3.24
CA TYR A 173 -2.15 -3.14 4.46
C TYR A 173 -3.32 -4.07 4.74
N VAL A 174 -3.92 -4.68 3.71
CA VAL A 174 -4.94 -5.70 3.90
C VAL A 174 -4.32 -7.02 4.35
N ARG A 175 -3.19 -7.41 3.74
CA ARG A 175 -2.61 -8.73 3.91
C ARG A 175 -1.76 -8.88 5.18
N TYR A 176 -0.94 -7.88 5.49
CA TYR A 176 0.13 -8.01 6.50
C TYR A 176 -0.13 -7.17 7.74
N PHE A 177 -0.67 -5.96 7.57
CA PHE A 177 -0.80 -5.00 8.68
C PHE A 177 -1.64 -5.49 9.88
N PRO A 178 -2.73 -6.27 9.71
CA PRO A 178 -3.47 -6.83 10.85
C PRO A 178 -2.60 -7.64 11.82
N TYR A 179 -1.50 -8.21 11.34
CA TYR A 179 -0.59 -9.06 12.09
C TYR A 179 0.68 -8.34 12.57
N ALA A 180 1.01 -7.19 11.97
CA ALA A 180 2.28 -6.49 12.17
C ALA A 180 2.52 -6.07 13.63
N GLU A 181 1.54 -5.43 14.27
CA GLU A 181 1.70 -5.00 15.67
C GLU A 181 1.88 -6.20 16.61
N LYS A 182 1.14 -7.29 16.40
CA LYS A 182 1.29 -8.50 17.21
C LYS A 182 2.68 -9.10 17.05
N MET A 183 3.22 -9.09 15.83
CA MET A 183 4.58 -9.53 15.56
C MET A 183 5.62 -8.69 16.32
N ILE A 184 5.47 -7.36 16.33
CA ILE A 184 6.35 -6.45 17.11
C ILE A 184 6.25 -6.74 18.61
N LEU A 185 5.04 -6.91 19.14
CA LEU A 185 4.85 -7.21 20.56
C LEU A 185 5.50 -8.54 20.94
N THR A 186 5.29 -9.60 20.15
CA THR A 186 5.94 -10.90 20.36
C THR A 186 7.46 -10.79 20.29
N TYR A 187 8.00 -10.07 19.31
CA TYR A 187 9.44 -9.81 19.20
C TYR A 187 10.03 -9.17 20.47
N LEU A 188 9.37 -8.13 20.97
CA LEU A 188 9.81 -7.43 22.19
C LEU A 188 9.65 -8.29 23.45
N ASP A 189 8.59 -9.09 23.53
CA ASP A 189 8.35 -10.01 24.65
C ASP A 189 9.48 -11.07 24.74
N ILE A 190 9.83 -11.71 23.61
CA ILE A 190 10.94 -12.69 23.56
C ILE A 190 12.27 -12.05 24.01
N ILE A 191 12.54 -10.82 23.57
CA ILE A 191 13.73 -10.06 23.99
C ILE A 191 13.70 -9.77 25.49
N GLY A 192 12.53 -9.38 26.03
CA GLY A 192 12.31 -9.11 27.44
C GLY A 192 12.55 -10.34 28.32
N GLU A 193 12.12 -11.52 27.85
CA GLU A 193 12.35 -12.81 28.50
C GLU A 193 13.82 -13.27 28.37
N GLY A 194 14.52 -12.79 27.35
CA GLY A 194 15.91 -13.12 27.08
C GLY A 194 16.10 -14.53 26.52
N ASP A 195 15.10 -15.07 25.82
CA ASP A 195 15.17 -16.38 25.17
C ASP A 195 15.84 -16.26 23.79
N ALA A 196 17.16 -16.47 23.74
CA ALA A 196 17.92 -16.37 22.50
C ALA A 196 17.58 -17.48 21.49
N ILE A 197 17.13 -18.65 21.94
CA ILE A 197 16.79 -19.76 21.03
C ILE A 197 15.47 -19.44 20.33
N GLU A 198 14.47 -18.99 21.09
CA GLU A 198 13.20 -18.55 20.54
C GLU A 198 13.38 -17.34 19.63
N LEU A 199 14.21 -16.36 20.03
CA LEU A 199 14.47 -15.18 19.20
C LEU A 199 15.16 -15.54 17.88
N ALA A 200 16.16 -16.41 17.90
CA ALA A 200 16.79 -16.90 16.67
C ALA A 200 15.77 -17.59 15.75
N SER A 201 14.90 -18.45 16.32
CA SER A 201 13.84 -19.10 15.56
C SER A 201 12.79 -18.12 15.02
N PHE A 202 12.51 -17.03 15.75
CA PHE A 202 11.55 -16.00 15.35
C PHE A 202 12.09 -15.13 14.22
N LEU A 203 13.38 -14.79 14.27
CA LEU A 203 14.05 -13.96 13.26
C LEU A 203 14.38 -14.73 11.96
N ASN A 204 14.30 -16.06 11.98
CA ASN A 204 14.47 -16.90 10.79
C ASN A 204 13.45 -16.52 9.70
N ALA A 205 13.92 -15.77 8.70
CA ALA A 205 13.24 -15.72 7.41
C ALA A 205 13.47 -17.06 6.69
N ASP A 206 12.51 -17.51 5.87
CA ASP A 206 12.38 -18.85 5.25
C ASP A 206 13.72 -19.58 4.96
N ASP A 207 14.65 -18.91 4.27
CA ASP A 207 15.91 -19.51 3.79
C ASP A 207 17.18 -19.07 4.56
N ILE A 208 17.04 -18.29 5.64
CA ILE A 208 18.18 -17.77 6.43
C ILE A 208 18.04 -18.21 7.88
N GLU A 209 18.89 -19.17 8.26
CA GLU A 209 19.06 -19.54 9.66
C GLU A 209 19.86 -18.47 10.39
N ILE A 210 19.22 -17.78 11.33
CA ILE A 210 19.79 -16.81 12.26
C ILE A 210 20.57 -17.57 13.32
N PRO A 211 21.89 -17.35 13.44
CA PRO A 211 22.67 -17.96 14.50
C PRO A 211 22.22 -17.46 15.89
N ILE A 212 22.28 -18.35 16.90
CA ILE A 212 21.92 -17.99 18.29
C ILE A 212 22.73 -16.78 18.79
N TRP A 213 24.00 -16.63 18.37
CA TRP A 213 24.83 -15.50 18.81
C TRP A 213 24.28 -14.14 18.34
N VAL A 214 23.62 -14.08 17.18
CA VAL A 214 22.94 -12.87 16.69
C VAL A 214 21.80 -12.51 17.64
N ALA A 215 20.99 -13.49 18.02
CA ALA A 215 19.91 -13.29 18.99
C ALA A 215 20.42 -12.87 20.38
N GLU A 216 21.49 -13.49 20.88
CA GLU A 216 22.14 -13.11 22.14
C GLU A 216 22.64 -11.65 22.10
N GLU A 217 23.24 -11.24 20.99
CA GLU A 217 23.73 -9.87 20.79
C GLU A 217 22.57 -8.87 20.65
N THR A 218 21.51 -9.20 19.92
CA THR A 218 20.27 -8.39 19.86
C THR A 218 19.69 -8.17 21.26
N ILE A 219 19.54 -9.23 22.08
CA ILE A 219 19.05 -9.11 23.46
C ILE A 219 19.97 -8.22 24.30
N SER A 220 21.28 -8.35 24.15
CA SER A 220 22.26 -7.51 24.84
C SER A 220 22.13 -6.04 24.43
N ASN A 221 22.03 -5.77 23.13
CA ASN A 221 21.84 -4.42 22.58
C ASN A 221 20.57 -3.77 23.12
N TYR A 222 19.46 -4.50 23.15
CA TYR A 222 18.22 -4.05 23.75
C TYR A 222 18.35 -3.77 25.24
N LYS A 223 18.96 -4.65 26.04
CA LYS A 223 19.17 -4.41 27.49
C LYS A 223 20.03 -3.18 27.78
N ASN A 224 20.98 -2.87 26.89
CA ASN A 224 21.82 -1.68 27.00
C ASN A 224 21.11 -0.41 26.51
N PHE A 225 20.14 -0.56 25.61
CA PHE A 225 19.42 0.56 25.02
C PHE A 225 18.11 0.87 25.77
N LEU A 226 17.21 -0.09 25.89
CA LEU A 226 15.82 0.06 26.32
C LEU A 226 15.54 -0.73 27.60
N ASP A 227 14.71 -0.20 28.51
CA ASP A 227 14.10 -1.04 29.56
C ASP A 227 12.99 -1.90 28.96
N THR A 228 13.34 -3.12 28.56
CA THR A 228 12.42 -4.06 27.90
C THR A 228 11.35 -4.65 28.82
N SER A 229 11.41 -4.41 30.13
CA SER A 229 10.41 -4.93 31.07
C SER A 229 9.04 -4.24 30.95
N LYS A 230 9.02 -3.02 30.40
CA LYS A 230 7.82 -2.18 30.25
C LYS A 230 7.95 -1.30 29.03
N VAL A 231 7.64 -1.88 27.88
CA VAL A 231 7.65 -1.20 26.58
C VAL A 231 6.22 -0.97 26.12
N THR A 232 5.94 0.22 25.61
CA THR A 232 4.73 0.50 24.84
C THR A 232 5.08 0.56 23.36
N VAL A 233 4.18 0.08 22.51
CA VAL A 233 4.36 0.11 21.05
C VAL A 233 3.33 1.06 20.47
N ARG A 234 3.79 1.98 19.60
CA ARG A 234 2.92 2.87 18.83
C ARG A 234 3.24 2.75 17.34
N TYR A 235 2.20 2.60 16.55
CA TYR A 235 2.27 2.66 15.09
C TYR A 235 2.54 4.10 14.61
N THR A 236 3.35 4.27 13.54
CA THR A 236 3.70 5.60 13.02
C THR A 236 3.34 5.84 11.57
N LYS A 237 3.82 5.00 10.65
CA LYS A 237 3.55 5.07 9.21
C LYS A 237 3.95 3.75 8.57
N ASN A 238 3.32 3.40 7.46
CA ASN A 238 3.55 2.17 6.71
C ASN A 238 3.59 0.94 7.64
N PHE A 239 4.73 0.26 7.73
CA PHE A 239 4.98 -0.86 8.63
C PHE A 239 6.03 -0.51 9.70
N THR A 240 6.14 0.77 10.07
CA THR A 240 7.07 1.29 11.05
C THR A 240 6.39 1.53 12.39
N PHE A 241 6.98 0.98 13.45
CA PHE A 241 6.54 1.06 14.83
C PHE A 241 7.61 1.70 15.69
N VAL A 242 7.19 2.34 16.78
CA VAL A 242 8.10 2.84 17.81
C VAL A 242 7.81 2.14 19.13
N ALA A 243 8.85 1.54 19.68
CA ALA A 243 8.91 1.02 21.03
C ALA A 243 9.40 2.13 21.97
N GLU A 244 8.65 2.42 23.04
CA GLU A 244 9.01 3.44 24.03
C GLU A 244 9.07 2.81 25.43
N ASP A 245 10.13 3.11 26.18
CA ASP A 245 10.27 2.67 27.58
C ASP A 245 9.68 3.67 28.59
N THR A 246 9.67 3.29 29.87
CA THR A 246 9.15 4.16 30.93
C THR A 246 9.96 5.44 31.19
N ASN A 247 11.17 5.53 30.62
CA ASN A 247 12.02 6.72 30.68
C ASN A 247 11.84 7.63 29.44
N GLY A 248 10.94 7.27 28.53
CA GLY A 248 10.68 7.98 27.27
C GLY A 248 11.73 7.74 26.20
N LYS A 249 12.52 6.67 26.31
CA LYS A 249 13.49 6.30 25.28
C LYS A 249 12.77 5.53 24.18
N GLU A 250 12.96 5.99 22.95
CA GLU A 250 12.29 5.47 21.77
C GLU A 250 13.25 4.65 20.90
N HIS A 251 12.73 3.57 20.31
CA HIS A 251 13.38 2.73 19.33
C HIS A 251 12.46 2.46 18.14
N ILE A 252 12.98 2.54 16.91
CA ILE A 252 12.20 2.32 15.69
C ILE A 252 12.40 0.88 15.21
N ILE A 253 11.29 0.20 14.96
CA ILE A 253 11.28 -1.17 14.41
C ILE A 253 10.41 -1.17 13.16
N GLU A 254 10.91 -1.75 12.08
CA GLU A 254 10.21 -1.88 10.81
C GLU A 254 9.82 -3.33 10.58
N VAL A 255 8.57 -3.57 10.17
CA VAL A 255 8.14 -4.87 9.67
C VAL A 255 8.32 -4.86 8.16
N ILE A 256 9.16 -5.76 7.66
CA ILE A 256 9.30 -6.01 6.22
C ILE A 256 8.37 -7.15 5.82
N TYR A 257 7.86 -7.11 4.60
CA TYR A 257 6.92 -8.10 4.09
C TYR A 257 7.20 -8.39 2.62
N GLY A 258 6.81 -9.57 2.16
CA GLY A 258 7.02 -10.03 0.79
C GLY A 258 6.69 -11.51 0.65
N ASP A 259 6.21 -11.93 -0.51
CA ASP A 259 5.95 -13.35 -0.82
C ASP A 259 5.06 -14.11 0.18
N GLY A 260 4.22 -13.39 0.93
CA GLY A 260 3.38 -13.97 1.97
C GLY A 260 4.05 -14.14 3.33
N LEU A 261 5.27 -13.66 3.48
CA LEU A 261 6.05 -13.67 4.70
C LEU A 261 6.16 -12.25 5.29
N MET A 262 6.49 -12.21 6.58
CA MET A 262 6.80 -10.99 7.32
C MET A 262 8.09 -11.23 8.11
N SER A 263 8.92 -10.20 8.27
CA SER A 263 10.14 -10.24 9.08
C SER A 263 10.36 -8.89 9.77
N ILE A 264 11.32 -8.84 10.70
CA ILE A 264 11.71 -7.64 11.43
C ILE A 264 12.97 -7.07 10.81
N LYS A 265 12.94 -5.76 10.56
CA LYS A 265 14.12 -4.94 10.28
C LYS A 265 14.32 -3.97 11.45
N ASP A 266 15.49 -4.07 12.04
CA ASP A 266 15.83 -3.43 13.30
C ASP A 266 17.34 -3.18 13.34
N ASP A 267 17.75 -1.97 13.72
CA ASP A 267 19.17 -1.57 13.76
C ASP A 267 19.93 -2.13 14.97
N LEU A 268 19.22 -2.72 15.95
CA LEU A 268 19.82 -3.41 17.09
C LEU A 268 20.16 -4.88 16.80
N ILE A 269 19.74 -5.41 15.65
CA ILE A 269 20.16 -6.72 15.15
C ILE A 269 21.51 -6.57 14.43
N PRO A 270 22.57 -7.31 14.83
CA PRO A 270 23.87 -7.21 14.17
C PRO A 270 23.83 -7.83 12.77
N ASP A 271 24.66 -7.31 11.86
CA ASP A 271 24.89 -7.91 10.54
C ASP A 271 25.56 -9.29 10.67
N PHE A 272 25.15 -10.28 9.87
CA PHE A 272 25.73 -11.62 9.84
C PHE A 272 25.69 -12.29 8.46
#